data_AF-A0A377JU89-F1
#
_entry.id   AF-A0A377JU89-F1
#
_cell.length_a   1.000
_cell.length_b   1.000
_cell.length_c   1.000
_cell.angle_alpha   90.00
_cell.angle_beta   90.00
_cell.angle_gamma   90.00
#
_symmetry.space_group_name_H-M   'P 1'
#
loop_
_entity.id
_entity.type
_entity.pdbx_description
1 polymer ?
#
loop_
_entity_poly.entity_id
_entity_poly.type
_entity_poly.pdbx_seq_one_letter_code
_entity_poly.pdbx_strand_id
1 'polypeptide(L)' 'MLQKICDKLNNIDWQELGFVCDGRFLFSQRSLENAMLDSSFNALTL' A
#
# COMPACT_ATOMS: atom_id res chain seq x y z
N MET A 1 -10.00 -7.14 12.14
CA MET A 1 -9.63 -7.22 10.70
C MET A 1 -8.98 -5.93 10.23
N LEU A 2 -9.64 -4.77 10.41
CA LEU A 2 -9.10 -3.46 10.04
C LEU A 2 -7.67 -3.19 10.55
N GLN A 3 -7.42 -3.39 11.85
CA GLN A 3 -6.08 -3.14 12.44
C GLN A 3 -4.97 -3.90 11.70
N LYS A 4 -5.17 -5.18 11.40
CA LYS A 4 -4.18 -5.99 10.67
C LYS A 4 -3.89 -5.46 9.27
N ILE A 5 -4.90 -4.89 8.60
CA ILE A 5 -4.74 -4.30 7.27
C ILE A 5 -3.97 -2.99 7.38
N CYS A 6 -4.34 -2.14 8.35
CA CYS A 6 -3.63 -0.88 8.63
C CYS A 6 -2.16 -1.14 8.95
N ASP A 7 -1.87 -2.12 9.82
CA ASP A 7 -0.51 -2.48 10.19
C ASP A 7 0.30 -2.92 8.96
N LYS A 8 -0.29 -3.74 8.08
CA LYS A 8 0.39 -4.16 6.84
C LYS A 8 0.65 -2.98 5.91
N LEU A 9 -0.34 -2.12 5.65
CA LEU A 9 -0.21 -0.95 4.78
C LEU A 9 0.85 0.03 5.31
N ASN A 10 0.93 0.22 6.62
CA ASN A 10 1.93 1.08 7.25
C ASN A 10 3.36 0.53 7.16
N ASN A 11 3.53 -0.78 6.91
CA ASN A 11 4.83 -1.42 6.74
C ASN A 11 5.28 -1.52 5.27
N ILE A 12 4.46 -1.06 4.31
CA ILE A 12 4.83 -1.07 2.89
C ILE A 12 5.89 0.00 2.61
N ASP A 13 6.91 -0.37 1.85
CA ASP A 13 7.83 0.60 1.25
C ASP A 13 7.16 1.30 0.07
N TRP A 14 6.44 2.38 0.37
CA TRP A 14 5.76 3.20 -0.64
C TRP A 14 6.73 3.89 -1.60
N GLN A 15 8.01 4.05 -1.22
CA GLN A 15 9.02 4.66 -2.08
C GLN A 15 9.45 3.68 -3.18
N GLU A 16 9.65 2.40 -2.85
CA GLU A 16 9.94 1.35 -3.84
C GLU A 16 8.80 1.23 -4.87
N LEU A 17 7.56 1.40 -4.42
CA LEU A 17 6.37 1.40 -5.28
C LEU A 17 6.16 2.71 -6.07
N GLY A 18 7.04 3.71 -5.93
CA GLY A 18 6.97 4.97 -6.68
C GLY A 18 5.94 5.98 -6.16
N PHE A 19 5.39 5.78 -4.95
CA PHE A 19 4.44 6.69 -4.32
C PHE A 19 5.11 7.82 -3.54
N VAL A 20 6.44 7.92 -3.55
CA VAL A 20 7.18 9.03 -2.92
C VAL A 20 7.93 9.81 -3.99
N CYS A 21 7.70 11.12 -4.04
CA CYS A 21 8.44 12.05 -4.91
C CYS A 21 8.90 13.25 -4.09
N ASP A 22 10.21 13.54 -4.11
CA ASP A 22 10.82 14.63 -3.33
C ASP A 22 10.43 14.59 -1.83
N GLY A 23 10.44 13.38 -1.25
CA GLY A 23 10.06 13.15 0.15
C GLY A 23 8.55 13.31 0.45
N ARG A 24 7.71 13.50 -0.56
CA ARG A 24 6.25 13.63 -0.40
C ARG A 24 5.52 12.40 -0.91
N PHE A 25 4.54 11.93 -0.15
CA PHE A 25 3.66 10.86 -0.59
C PHE A 25 2.65 11.36 -1.64
N LEU A 26 2.55 10.64 -2.75
CA LEU A 26 1.67 10.91 -3.89
C LEU A 26 0.48 9.95 -3.86
N PHE A 27 -0.51 10.27 -3.02
CA PHE A 27 -1.70 9.46 -2.89
C PHE A 27 -2.86 10.06 -3.69
N SER A 28 -3.09 9.52 -4.89
CA SER A 28 -4.32 9.74 -5.65
C SER A 28 -5.17 8.47 -5.65
N GLN A 29 -6.49 8.62 -5.77
CA GLN A 29 -7.39 7.47 -5.76
C GLN A 29 -7.03 6.43 -6.85
N ARG A 30 -6.78 6.88 -8.09
CA ARG A 30 -6.46 5.99 -9.22
C ARG A 30 -5.15 5.22 -9.04
N SER A 31 -4.13 5.86 -8.46
CA SER A 31 -2.83 5.22 -8.23
C SER A 31 -2.92 4.16 -7.13
N LEU A 32 -3.69 4.40 -6.07
CA LEU A 32 -3.86 3.44 -4.98
C LEU A 32 -4.78 2.26 -5.34
N GLU A 33 -5.82 2.48 -6.15
CA GLU A 33 -6.74 1.42 -6.61
C GLU A 33 -6.05 0.28 -7.37
N ASN A 34 -4.94 0.58 -8.07
CA ASN A 34 -4.19 -0.38 -8.87
C ASN A 34 -2.78 -0.63 -8.31
N ALA A 35 -2.52 -0.25 -7.05
CA ALA A 35 -1.23 -0.48 -6.43
C ALA A 35 -0.96 -1.99 -6.36
N MET A 36 0.14 -2.43 -6.98
CA MET A 36 0.56 -3.82 -6.90
C MET A 36 1.24 -4.05 -5.56
N LEU A 37 0.50 -4.68 -4.65
CA LEU A 37 1.01 -5.06 -3.33
C LEU A 37 1.50 -6.51 -3.37
N ASP A 38 2.32 -6.87 -2.39
CA ASP A 38 2.85 -8.22 -2.29
C ASP A 38 1.75 -9.25 -1.93
N SER A 39 2.05 -10.52 -2.18
CA SER A 39 1.10 -11.62 -1.96
C SER A 39 0.64 -11.81 -0.51
N SER A 40 1.28 -11.16 0.47
CA SER A 40 0.83 -11.16 1.87
C SER A 40 -0.59 -10.60 2.03
N PHE A 41 -1.09 -9.80 1.07
CA PHE A 41 -2.46 -9.30 1.06
C PHE A 41 -3.49 -10.31 0.54
N ASN A 42 -3.07 -11.34 -0.21
CA ASN A 42 -3.97 -12.38 -0.74
C ASN A 42 -4.54 -13.30 0.37
N ALA A 43 -3.90 -13.38 1.52
CA ALA A 43 -4.41 -14.13 2.67
C ALA A 43 -5.54 -13.39 3.43
N LEU A 44 -5.96 -12.21 2.97
CA LEU A 44 -7.03 -11.41 3.57
C LEU A 44 -8.40 -11.61 2.90
N THR A 45 -8.46 -12.30 1.76
CA THR A 45 -9.71 -12.73 1.13
C THR A 45 -10.24 -14.00 1.82
N LEU A 46 -11.54 -13.99 2.13
CA LEU A 46 -12.30 -15.16 2.59
C LEU A 46 -12.23 -16.31 1.57
#